data_AF-A0A556CVQ7-F1
#
_entry.id   AF-A0A556CVQ7-F1
#
_cell.length_a   1.000
_cell.length_b   1.000
_cell.length_c   1.000
_cell.angle_alpha   90.00
_cell.angle_beta   90.00
_cell.angle_gamma   90.00
#
_symmetry.space_group_name_H-M   'P 1'
#
loop_
_entity.id
_entity.type
_entity.pdbx_description
1 polymer ?
#
loop_
_entity_poly.entity_id
_entity_poly.type
_entity_poly.pdbx_seq_one_letter_code
_entity_poly.pdbx_strand_id
1 'polypeptide(L)'
;MKITLQNAEGQKDYFLPQFIPGSTTFEASTLADELQADLVPKETIERAAHFVSRVYGNQFTAQEFVDGTHVWFLSLTIHSICLTIMGRLNDAIKVMETIDDAKKKLMKQLEMNQKEKRSSIKTS
;
A
#
# COMPACT_ATOMS: atom_id res chain seq x y z
N MET A 1 -0.99 -12.01 4.28
CA MET A 1 -1.09 -10.53 4.31
C MET A 1 -2.34 -10.10 3.57
N LYS A 2 -3.08 -9.13 4.12
CA LYS A 2 -4.28 -8.55 3.52
C LYS A 2 -3.95 -7.16 3.01
N ILE A 3 -4.41 -6.81 1.82
CA ILE A 3 -4.44 -5.42 1.33
C ILE A 3 -5.87 -5.04 0.97
N THR A 4 -6.19 -3.76 1.13
CA THR A 4 -7.48 -3.19 0.76
C THR A 4 -7.22 -2.17 -0.33
N LEU A 5 -7.83 -2.37 -1.50
CA LEU A 5 -7.73 -1.46 -2.64
C LEU A 5 -9.06 -0.75 -2.84
N GLN A 6 -9.00 0.51 -3.22
CA GLN A 6 -10.15 1.26 -3.69
C GLN A 6 -10.35 1.04 -5.18
N ASN A 7 -11.56 0.66 -5.60
CA ASN A 7 -11.93 0.51 -7.01
C ASN A 7 -13.24 1.25 -7.28
N ALA A 8 -13.71 1.19 -8.53
CA ALA A 8 -14.97 1.84 -8.94
C ALA A 8 -16.20 1.33 -8.16
N GLU A 9 -16.15 0.11 -7.63
CA GLU A 9 -17.24 -0.54 -6.89
C GLU A 9 -17.16 -0.30 -5.37
N GLY A 10 -16.08 0.33 -4.88
CA GLY A 10 -15.86 0.63 -3.46
C GLY A 10 -14.49 0.18 -2.96
N GLN A 11 -14.45 -0.41 -1.75
CA GLN A 11 -13.22 -0.96 -1.19
C GLN A 11 -13.30 -2.49 -1.24
N LYS A 12 -12.22 -3.13 -1.70
CA LYS A 12 -12.13 -4.58 -1.81
C LYS A 12 -10.85 -5.11 -1.17
N ASP A 13 -11.01 -6.17 -0.40
CA ASP A 13 -9.92 -6.86 0.29
C ASP A 13 -9.34 -7.98 -0.60
N TYR A 14 -8.02 -8.05 -0.64
CA TYR A 14 -7.26 -9.10 -1.32
C TYR A 14 -6.28 -9.75 -0.36
N PHE A 15 -6.08 -11.06 -0.52
CA PHE A 15 -5.27 -11.87 0.38
C PHE A 15 -4.14 -12.54 -0.39
N LEU A 16 -2.97 -12.60 0.23
CA LEU A 16 -1.86 -13.40 -0.28
C LEU A 16 -2.27 -14.89 -0.37
N PRO A 17 -1.79 -15.63 -1.38
CA PRO A 17 -2.03 -17.06 -1.49
C PRO A 17 -1.35 -17.83 -0.34
N GLN A 18 -1.85 -19.03 -0.05
CA GLN A 18 -1.29 -19.90 0.99
C GLN A 18 0.13 -20.38 0.66
N PHE A 19 0.44 -20.53 -0.63
CA PHE A 19 1.75 -20.95 -1.10
C PHE A 19 2.36 -19.88 -1.99
N ILE A 20 3.54 -19.40 -1.63
CA ILE A 20 4.37 -18.49 -2.42
C ILE A 20 5.69 -19.21 -2.68
N PRO A 21 6.11 -19.39 -3.94
CA PRO A 21 7.38 -20.03 -4.25
C PRO A 21 8.56 -19.28 -3.62
N GLY A 22 9.52 -19.99 -3.04
CA GLY A 22 10.69 -19.37 -2.40
C GLY A 22 11.56 -18.52 -3.35
N SER A 23 11.49 -18.77 -4.66
CA SER A 23 12.13 -17.93 -5.68
C SER A 23 11.62 -16.48 -5.67
N THR A 24 10.37 -16.27 -5.24
CA THR A 24 9.75 -14.94 -5.08
C THR A 24 10.50 -14.09 -4.06
N THR A 25 11.17 -14.72 -3.09
CA THR A 25 11.92 -14.02 -2.03
C THR A 25 13.10 -13.23 -2.58
N PHE A 26 13.74 -13.68 -3.66
CA PHE A 26 14.86 -12.94 -4.26
C PHE A 26 14.41 -11.61 -4.84
N GLU A 27 13.32 -11.62 -5.62
CA GLU A 27 12.73 -10.41 -6.19
C GLU A 27 12.17 -9.50 -5.09
N ALA A 28 11.53 -10.07 -4.06
CA ALA A 28 11.07 -9.33 -2.89
C ALA A 28 12.22 -8.61 -2.17
N SER A 29 13.38 -9.27 -2.01
CA SER A 29 14.55 -8.68 -1.36
C SER A 29 15.08 -7.48 -2.13
N THR A 30 15.25 -7.63 -3.46
CA THR A 30 15.73 -6.53 -4.31
C THR A 30 14.78 -5.34 -4.25
N LEU A 31 13.48 -5.58 -4.39
CA LEU A 31 12.48 -4.51 -4.32
C LEU A 31 12.44 -3.86 -2.94
N ALA A 32 12.58 -4.64 -1.85
CA ALA A 32 12.58 -4.09 -0.50
C ALA A 32 13.72 -3.08 -0.30
N ASP A 33 14.92 -3.36 -0.81
CA ASP A 33 16.08 -2.47 -0.73
C ASP A 33 15.88 -1.22 -1.60
N GLU A 34 15.39 -1.38 -2.83
CA GLU A 34 15.14 -0.25 -3.75
C GLU A 34 14.05 0.72 -3.23
N LEU A 35 13.06 0.20 -2.49
CA LEU A 35 11.95 0.98 -1.92
C LEU A 35 12.33 1.75 -0.65
N GLN A 36 13.50 1.49 -0.05
CA GLN A 36 14.02 2.25 1.09
C GLN A 36 14.70 3.57 0.69
N ALA A 37 14.92 3.81 -0.61
CA ALA A 37 15.51 5.05 -1.08
C ALA A 37 14.59 6.26 -0.82
N ASP A 38 15.19 7.42 -0.50
CA ASP A 38 14.46 8.68 -0.26
C ASP A 38 13.56 9.08 -1.45
N LEU A 39 14.02 8.76 -2.67
CA LEU A 39 13.31 8.98 -3.91
C LEU A 39 13.26 7.66 -4.68
N VAL A 40 12.10 7.02 -4.68
CA VAL A 40 11.86 5.79 -5.44
C VAL A 40 11.59 6.15 -6.91
N PRO A 41 12.39 5.66 -7.86
CA PRO A 41 12.16 5.90 -9.28
C PRO A 41 10.81 5.33 -9.75
N LYS A 42 10.20 5.97 -10.76
CA LYS A 42 8.94 5.51 -11.35
C LYS A 42 9.04 4.05 -11.82
N GLU A 43 10.13 3.67 -12.50
CA GLU A 43 10.27 2.30 -13.01
C GLU A 43 10.31 1.27 -11.87
N THR A 44 10.86 1.63 -10.70
CA THR A 44 10.84 0.76 -9.51
C THR A 44 9.43 0.57 -9.00
N ILE A 45 8.62 1.63 -8.94
CA ILE A 45 7.21 1.53 -8.51
C ILE A 45 6.41 0.65 -9.48
N GLU A 46 6.59 0.83 -10.80
CA GLU A 46 5.90 0.02 -11.82
C GLU A 46 6.29 -1.46 -11.72
N ARG A 47 7.59 -1.77 -11.65
CA ARG A 47 8.08 -3.15 -11.45
C ARG A 47 7.50 -3.76 -10.18
N ALA A 48 7.49 -3.01 -9.09
CA ALA A 48 7.00 -3.50 -7.81
C ALA A 48 5.47 -3.71 -7.82
N ALA A 49 4.71 -2.87 -8.52
CA ALA A 49 3.27 -3.07 -8.71
C ALA A 49 2.98 -4.34 -9.53
N HIS A 50 3.75 -4.60 -10.60
CA HIS A 50 3.66 -5.86 -11.36
C HIS A 50 4.02 -7.07 -10.52
N PHE A 51 5.05 -6.95 -9.68
CA PHE A 51 5.41 -7.99 -8.72
C PHE A 51 4.26 -8.28 -7.75
N VAL A 52 3.68 -7.26 -7.12
CA VAL A 52 2.55 -7.41 -6.19
C VAL A 52 1.36 -8.09 -6.88
N SER A 53 0.96 -7.63 -8.06
CA SER A 53 -0.12 -8.25 -8.84
C SER A 53 0.12 -9.75 -9.08
N ARG A 54 1.34 -10.15 -9.48
CA ARG A 54 1.70 -11.55 -9.69
C ARG A 54 1.67 -12.37 -8.40
N VAL A 55 2.21 -11.85 -7.30
CA VAL A 55 2.24 -12.55 -6.01
C VAL A 55 0.82 -12.78 -5.47
N TYR A 56 -0.09 -11.83 -5.71
CA TYR A 56 -1.50 -11.99 -5.38
C TYR A 56 -2.27 -12.85 -6.40
N GLY A 57 -1.59 -13.56 -7.30
CA GLY A 57 -2.23 -14.46 -8.26
C GLY A 57 -3.02 -13.75 -9.34
N ASN A 58 -2.65 -12.51 -9.68
CA ASN A 58 -3.28 -11.68 -10.71
C ASN A 58 -4.78 -11.41 -10.45
N GLN A 59 -5.20 -11.35 -9.17
CA GLN A 59 -6.56 -10.97 -8.77
C GLN A 59 -6.90 -9.50 -9.11
N PHE A 60 -5.87 -8.69 -9.37
CA PHE A 60 -5.92 -7.30 -9.83
C PHE A 60 -4.67 -7.03 -10.68
N THR A 61 -4.72 -6.03 -11.54
CA THR A 61 -3.62 -5.54 -12.37
C THR A 61 -2.70 -4.59 -11.59
N ALA A 62 -1.47 -4.39 -12.09
CA ALA A 62 -0.55 -3.41 -11.51
C ALA A 62 -1.16 -1.98 -11.46
N GLN A 63 -1.90 -1.60 -12.50
CA GLN A 63 -2.57 -0.30 -12.56
C GLN A 63 -3.68 -0.19 -11.51
N GLU A 64 -4.54 -1.20 -11.39
CA GLU A 64 -5.58 -1.24 -10.34
C GLU A 64 -4.98 -1.18 -8.92
N PHE A 65 -3.81 -1.78 -8.72
CA PHE A 65 -3.09 -1.67 -7.45
C PHE A 65 -2.60 -0.25 -7.17
N VAL A 66 -1.97 0.40 -8.15
CA VAL A 66 -1.46 1.77 -8.01
C VAL A 66 -2.61 2.75 -7.81
N ASP A 67 -3.64 2.70 -8.64
CA ASP A 67 -4.79 3.60 -8.56
C ASP A 67 -5.64 3.36 -7.32
N GLY A 68 -5.74 2.11 -6.88
CA GLY A 68 -6.47 1.73 -5.69
C GLY A 68 -5.73 1.94 -4.37
N THR A 69 -4.45 2.33 -4.43
CA THR A 69 -3.64 2.60 -3.24
C THR A 69 -3.36 4.09 -3.12
N HIS A 70 -3.67 4.67 -1.97
CA HIS A 70 -3.37 6.07 -1.73
C HIS A 70 -1.85 6.34 -1.80
N VAL A 71 -1.45 7.34 -2.60
CA VAL A 71 -0.06 7.62 -2.99
C VAL A 71 0.93 7.67 -1.81
N TRP A 72 0.54 8.25 -0.68
CA TRP A 72 1.41 8.33 0.52
C TRP A 72 1.77 6.98 1.14
N PHE A 73 0.99 5.94 0.86
CA PHE A 73 1.19 4.62 1.43
C PHE A 73 1.64 3.61 0.38
N LEU A 74 1.77 4.00 -0.89
CA LEU A 74 2.06 3.07 -1.99
C LEU A 74 3.38 2.32 -1.75
N SER A 75 4.49 3.04 -1.64
CA SER A 75 5.82 2.43 -1.42
C SER A 75 5.89 1.64 -0.12
N LEU A 76 5.28 2.14 0.97
CA LEU A 76 5.27 1.45 2.27
C LEU A 76 4.45 0.16 2.22
N THR A 77 3.34 0.16 1.49
CA THR A 77 2.48 -1.02 1.31
C THR A 77 3.22 -2.10 0.52
N ILE A 78 3.86 -1.72 -0.59
CA ILE A 78 4.70 -2.61 -1.39
C ILE A 78 5.86 -3.16 -0.54
N HIS A 79 6.53 -2.30 0.22
CA HIS A 79 7.64 -2.69 1.09
C HIS A 79 7.19 -3.70 2.16
N SER A 80 6.05 -3.49 2.81
CA SER A 80 5.50 -4.43 3.78
C SER A 80 5.14 -5.79 3.17
N ILE A 81 4.62 -5.81 1.94
CA ILE A 81 4.39 -7.06 1.19
C ILE A 81 5.71 -7.78 0.95
N CYS A 82 6.75 -7.07 0.51
CA CYS A 82 8.09 -7.65 0.29
C CYS A 82 8.65 -8.25 1.59
N LEU A 83 8.59 -7.51 2.70
CA LEU A 83 8.99 -8.01 4.02
C LEU A 83 8.22 -9.26 4.44
N THR A 84 6.91 -9.32 4.17
CA THR A 84 6.09 -10.50 4.46
C THR A 84 6.58 -11.71 3.67
N ILE A 85 6.83 -11.55 2.36
CA ILE A 85 7.31 -12.64 1.49
C ILE A 85 8.68 -13.14 1.94
N MET A 86 9.54 -12.23 2.41
CA MET A 86 10.84 -12.56 3.00
C MET A 86 10.75 -13.21 4.39
N GLY A 87 9.56 -13.44 4.93
CA GLY A 87 9.35 -14.01 6.27
C GLY A 87 9.63 -13.04 7.43
N ARG A 88 9.86 -11.75 7.14
CA ARG A 88 10.10 -10.69 8.13
C ARG A 88 8.79 -10.12 8.67
N LEU A 89 7.94 -10.99 9.22
CA LEU A 89 6.56 -10.66 9.59
C LEU A 89 6.47 -9.51 10.61
N ASN A 90 7.37 -9.49 11.60
CA ASN A 90 7.38 -8.43 12.63
C ASN A 90 7.65 -7.04 12.04
N ASP A 91 8.54 -6.95 11.04
CA ASP A 91 8.85 -5.69 10.39
C ASP A 91 7.69 -5.26 9.48
N ALA A 92 7.11 -6.21 8.75
CA ALA A 92 5.93 -5.96 7.94
C ALA A 92 4.74 -5.42 8.76
N ILE A 93 4.49 -5.99 9.96
CA ILE A 93 3.44 -5.55 10.88
C ILE A 93 3.68 -4.11 11.34
N LYS A 94 4.89 -3.77 11.79
CA LYS A 94 5.23 -2.39 12.22
C LYS A 94 4.98 -1.35 11.12
N VAL A 95 5.34 -1.69 9.87
CA VAL A 95 5.09 -0.80 8.73
C VAL A 95 3.58 -0.61 8.51
N MET A 96 2.79 -1.68 8.62
CA MET A 96 1.33 -1.59 8.46
C MET A 96 0.64 -0.81 9.58
N GLU A 97 1.07 -0.99 10.82
CA GLU A 97 0.58 -0.20 11.95
C GLU A 97 0.87 1.30 11.74
N THR A 98 2.08 1.61 11.25
CA THR A 98 2.45 2.99 10.90
C THR A 98 1.55 3.56 9.80
N ILE A 99 1.24 2.78 8.76
CA ILE A 99 0.30 3.16 7.70
C ILE A 99 -1.09 3.43 8.28
N ASP A 100 -1.61 2.53 9.13
CA ASP A 100 -2.96 2.66 9.70
C ASP A 100 -3.08 3.88 10.62
N ASP A 101 -2.06 4.14 11.45
CA ASP A 101 -2.02 5.31 12.30
C ASP A 101 -1.91 6.61 11.50
N ALA A 102 -1.10 6.62 10.44
CA ALA A 102 -1.01 7.74 9.51
C ALA A 102 -2.33 7.99 8.77
N LYS A 103 -3.00 6.93 8.30
CA LYS A 103 -4.34 7.00 7.70
C LYS A 103 -5.36 7.61 8.65
N LYS A 104 -5.43 7.13 9.90
CA LYS A 104 -6.35 7.69 10.92
C LYS A 104 -6.09 9.17 11.19
N LYS A 105 -4.82 9.57 11.34
CA LYS A 105 -4.43 10.97 11.56
C LYS A 105 -4.83 11.86 10.38
N LEU A 106 -4.56 11.41 9.15
CA LEU A 106 -4.93 12.11 7.93
C LEU A 106 -6.45 12.30 7.82
N MET A 107 -7.22 11.23 7.98
CA MET A 107 -8.67 11.29 7.86
C MET A 107 -9.27 12.26 8.88
N LYS A 108 -8.77 12.22 10.13
CA LYS A 108 -9.18 13.18 11.17
C LYS A 108 -8.85 14.63 10.78
N GLN A 109 -7.69 14.90 10.19
CA GLN A 109 -7.33 16.24 9.72
C GLN A 109 -8.25 16.73 8.59
N LEU A 110 -8.56 15.86 7.63
CA LEU A 110 -9.44 16.17 6.51
C LEU A 110 -10.88 16.46 6.98
N GLU A 111 -11.38 15.69 7.95
CA GLU A 111 -12.70 15.91 8.55
C GLU A 111 -12.81 17.24 9.32
N MET A 112 -11.76 17.63 10.06
CA MET A 112 -11.73 18.92 10.76
C MET A 112 -11.78 20.08 9.76
N ASN A 113 -10.96 20.04 8.71
CA ASN A 113 -10.92 21.07 7.68
C ASN A 113 -12.27 21.21 6.95
N GLN A 114 -13.02 20.12 6.73
CA GLN A 114 -14.35 20.17 6.13
C GLN A 114 -15.41 20.78 7.06
N LYS A 115 -15.32 20.52 8.38
CA LYS A 115 -16.24 21.10 9.38
C LYS A 115 -16.05 22.61 9.51
N GLU A 116 -14.80 23.07 9.54
CA GLU A 116 -14.46 24.51 9.59
C GLU A 116 -14.90 25.25 8.33
N LYS A 117 -14.75 24.62 7.16
CA LYS A 117 -15.19 25.21 5.88
C LYS A 117 -16.72 25.27 5.75
N ARG A 118 -17.46 24.34 6.37
CA ARG A 118 -18.94 24.37 6.42
C ARG A 118 -19.49 25.34 7.46
N SER A 119 -18.78 25.58 8.57
CA SER A 119 -19.19 26.58 9.56
C SER A 119 -18.97 28.00 9.05
N SER A 120 -17.88 28.28 8.31
CA SER A 120 -17.62 29.61 7.75
C SER A 120 -18.59 30.03 6.63
N ILE A 121 -19.13 29.07 5.88
CA ILE A 121 -20.16 29.34 4.84
C ILE A 121 -21.55 29.60 5.46
N LYS A 122 -21.81 29.14 6.69
CA LYS A 122 -23.11 29.35 7.37
C LYS A 122 -23.19 30.68 8.15
N THR A 123 -22.08 31.37 8.34
CA THR A 123 -21.98 32.65 9.07
C THR A 123 -21.69 33.86 8.19
N SER A 124 -21.72 33.71 6.85
CA SER A 124 -21.70 34.82 5.88
C SER A 124 -23.05 34.89 5.17
#